data_AF-A0A2N2LIC1-F1
#
_entry.id   AF-A0A2N2LIC1-F1
#
_cell.length_a   1.000
_cell.length_b   1.000
_cell.length_c   1.000
_cell.angle_alpha   90.00
_cell.angle_beta   90.00
_cell.angle_gamma   90.00
#
_symmetry.space_group_name_H-M   'P 1'
#
loop_
_entity.id
_entity.type
_entity.pdbx_description
1 polymer ?
#
loop_
_entity_poly.entity_id
_entity_poly.type
_entity_poly.pdbx_seq_one_letter_code
_entity_poly.pdbx_strand_id
1 'polypeptide(L)'
;MNPKGGQLHGNIIYARIADIPKKVDLAVIATRAELVPDVMTDCIKAGVRSAAVISGGFTEGGRKDLQDRIVSLANDANFPFIGPNCLGVYVPLKVDTFFLPLERMIKPESGGVTFVSQSGGILVDHMIKFAEQGVGMAKAISIGNKAFIKEKELLDYLVHDPATKVIAYYVEGFGEGEGREFVQAADRSPKPVIIMKSGKTAA
;
A
#
# COMPACT_ATOMS: atom_id res chain seq x y z
N MET A 1 1.98 13.37 -13.14
CA MET A 1 1.59 14.73 -12.74
C MET A 1 2.81 15.42 -12.16
N ASN A 2 3.08 16.68 -12.54
CA ASN A 2 4.16 17.49 -12.00
C ASN A 2 3.78 18.96 -12.22
N PRO A 3 3.92 19.87 -11.24
CA PRO A 3 3.53 21.28 -11.40
C PRO A 3 4.16 21.99 -12.62
N LYS A 4 5.33 21.55 -13.07
CA LYS A 4 5.99 22.10 -14.27
C LYS A 4 5.37 21.63 -15.59
N GLY A 5 4.47 20.65 -15.55
CA GLY A 5 3.93 19.97 -16.72
C GLY A 5 5.03 19.26 -17.54
N GLY A 6 4.77 19.07 -18.83
CA GLY A 6 5.74 18.56 -19.80
C GLY A 6 5.37 17.20 -20.39
N GLN A 7 6.37 16.43 -20.80
CA GLN A 7 6.20 15.08 -21.33
C GLN A 7 7.20 14.10 -20.72
N LEU A 8 6.76 12.86 -20.46
CA LEU A 8 7.60 11.77 -19.97
C LEU A 8 7.23 10.49 -20.73
N HIS A 9 8.22 9.84 -21.35
CA HIS A 9 8.03 8.63 -22.16
C HIS A 9 6.89 8.74 -23.20
N GLY A 10 6.77 9.91 -23.85
CA GLY A 10 5.72 10.19 -24.83
C GLY A 10 4.33 10.49 -24.25
N ASN A 11 4.19 10.54 -22.91
CA ASN A 11 2.93 10.85 -22.24
C ASN A 11 2.92 12.29 -21.74
N ILE A 12 1.75 12.94 -21.82
CA ILE A 12 1.53 14.28 -21.27
C ILE A 12 1.62 14.23 -19.74
N ILE A 13 2.42 15.13 -19.18
CA ILE A 13 2.47 15.38 -17.74
C ILE A 13 1.53 16.55 -17.46
N TYR A 14 0.38 16.25 -16.86
CA TYR A 14 -0.55 17.28 -16.39
C TYR A 14 0.02 18.00 -15.15
N ALA A 15 -0.18 19.32 -15.10
CA ALA A 15 0.22 20.16 -13.98
C ALA A 15 -0.68 19.97 -12.75
N ARG A 16 -1.98 19.74 -12.99
CA ARG A 16 -2.98 19.53 -11.95
C ARG A 16 -3.78 18.26 -12.23
N ILE A 17 -4.29 17.63 -11.17
CA ILE A 17 -5.13 16.43 -11.28
C ILE A 17 -6.45 16.71 -12.01
N ALA A 18 -7.01 17.91 -11.85
CA ALA A 18 -8.24 18.34 -12.51
C ALA A 18 -8.10 18.51 -14.03
N ASP A 19 -6.87 18.62 -14.55
CA ASP A 19 -6.63 18.77 -15.99
C ASP A 19 -6.65 17.41 -16.71
N ILE A 20 -6.72 16.30 -15.98
CA ILE A 20 -6.76 14.96 -16.57
C ILE A 20 -8.19 14.72 -17.13
N PRO A 21 -8.35 14.46 -18.44
CA PRO A 21 -9.66 14.33 -19.07
C PRO A 21 -10.34 12.97 -18.81
N LYS A 22 -9.89 12.23 -17.79
CA LYS A 22 -10.33 10.87 -17.46
C LYS A 22 -10.49 10.74 -15.95
N LYS A 23 -11.41 9.86 -15.54
CA LYS A 23 -11.52 9.46 -14.14
C LYS A 23 -10.25 8.72 -13.72
N VAL A 24 -9.73 9.07 -12.55
CA VAL A 24 -8.52 8.47 -11.97
C VAL A 24 -8.94 7.56 -10.83
N ASP A 25 -8.65 6.27 -10.95
CA ASP A 25 -9.04 5.30 -9.93
C ASP A 25 -8.01 5.23 -8.78
N LEU A 26 -6.74 5.48 -9.08
CA LEU A 26 -5.63 5.42 -8.11
C LEU A 26 -4.64 6.56 -8.35
N ALA A 27 -4.37 7.35 -7.31
CA ALA A 27 -3.25 8.28 -7.27
C ALA A 27 -2.07 7.69 -6.50
N VAL A 28 -0.91 7.55 -7.14
CA VAL A 28 0.36 7.22 -6.46
C VAL A 28 1.03 8.53 -6.07
N ILE A 29 1.05 8.83 -4.77
CA ILE A 29 1.54 10.10 -4.23
C ILE A 29 2.96 9.90 -3.71
N ALA A 30 3.93 10.48 -4.43
CA ALA A 30 5.37 10.40 -4.14
C ALA A 30 6.00 11.81 -4.06
N THR A 31 5.39 12.70 -3.29
CA THR A 31 5.87 14.06 -3.02
C THR A 31 6.48 14.17 -1.62
N ARG A 32 6.99 15.34 -1.22
CA ARG A 32 7.42 15.55 0.18
C ARG A 32 6.23 15.44 1.12
N ALA A 33 6.41 14.90 2.33
CA ALA A 33 5.35 14.67 3.31
C ALA A 33 4.46 15.90 3.55
N GLU A 34 5.05 17.10 3.62
CA GLU A 34 4.31 18.33 3.89
C GLU A 34 3.34 18.72 2.77
N LEU A 35 3.57 18.23 1.55
CA LEU A 35 2.71 18.50 0.40
C LEU A 35 1.59 17.46 0.23
N VAL A 36 1.68 16.32 0.92
CA VAL A 36 0.72 15.22 0.77
C VAL A 36 -0.71 15.63 1.13
N PRO A 37 -0.99 16.37 2.24
CA PRO A 37 -2.35 16.79 2.55
C PRO A 37 -3.00 17.62 1.44
N ASP A 38 -2.24 18.52 0.81
CA ASP A 38 -2.75 19.38 -0.25
C ASP A 38 -2.98 18.59 -1.53
N VAL A 39 -2.06 17.67 -1.89
CA VAL A 39 -2.24 16.76 -3.03
C VAL A 39 -3.44 15.83 -2.83
N MET A 40 -3.65 15.30 -1.62
CA MET A 40 -4.82 14.49 -1.30
C MET A 40 -6.12 15.30 -1.42
N THR A 41 -6.11 16.54 -0.94
CA THR A 41 -7.26 17.46 -1.08
C THR A 41 -7.62 17.68 -2.55
N ASP A 42 -6.62 17.89 -3.41
CA ASP A 42 -6.84 18.05 -4.84
C ASP A 42 -7.38 16.77 -5.49
N CYS A 43 -6.86 15.60 -5.08
CA CYS A 43 -7.34 14.31 -5.55
C CYS A 43 -8.82 14.07 -5.16
N ILE A 44 -9.19 14.36 -3.91
CA ILE A 44 -10.56 14.27 -3.41
C ILE A 44 -11.48 15.19 -4.23
N LYS A 45 -11.11 16.47 -4.41
CA LYS A 45 -11.89 17.44 -5.20
C LYS A 45 -12.07 17.03 -6.66
N ALA A 46 -11.06 16.39 -7.25
CA ALA A 46 -11.11 15.89 -8.61
C ALA A 46 -11.84 14.54 -8.75
N GLY A 47 -12.35 13.96 -7.65
CA GLY A 47 -13.08 12.70 -7.66
C GLY A 47 -12.19 11.49 -7.97
N VAL A 48 -10.91 11.55 -7.59
CA VAL A 48 -10.04 10.37 -7.56
C VAL A 48 -10.63 9.34 -6.60
N ARG A 49 -10.57 8.04 -6.92
CA ARG A 49 -11.21 7.02 -6.07
C ARG A 49 -10.37 6.56 -4.88
N SER A 50 -9.04 6.56 -5.01
CA SER A 50 -8.14 6.06 -3.96
C SER A 50 -6.71 6.58 -4.12
N ALA A 51 -5.87 6.38 -3.10
CA ALA A 51 -4.44 6.69 -3.18
C ALA A 51 -3.53 5.60 -2.61
N ALA A 52 -2.30 5.56 -3.12
CA ALA A 52 -1.16 4.95 -2.44
C ALA A 52 -0.17 6.06 -2.09
N VAL A 53 0.00 6.33 -0.79
CA VAL A 53 0.89 7.38 -0.28
C VAL A 53 2.26 6.77 -0.03
N ILE A 54 3.15 6.91 -1.01
CA ILE A 54 4.51 6.35 -0.98
C ILE A 54 5.40 7.16 -0.03
N SER A 55 5.16 8.47 0.02
CA SER A 55 5.92 9.44 0.82
C SER A 55 6.14 8.99 2.27
N GLY A 56 7.40 9.01 2.73
CA GLY A 56 7.77 8.96 4.14
C GLY A 56 7.94 10.36 4.74
N GLY A 57 8.22 10.43 6.04
CA GLY A 57 8.31 11.64 6.86
C GLY A 57 7.10 11.90 7.75
N PHE A 58 6.33 10.86 8.10
CA PHE A 58 5.12 10.95 8.94
C PHE A 58 5.41 10.52 10.38
N THR A 59 4.64 9.61 10.97
CA THR A 59 4.83 9.17 12.36
C THR A 59 6.20 8.54 12.61
N GLU A 60 6.73 7.79 11.64
CA GLU A 60 8.10 7.26 11.65
C GLU A 60 9.17 8.35 11.65
N GLY A 61 8.83 9.54 11.15
CA GLY A 61 9.68 10.74 11.16
C GLY A 61 9.32 11.74 12.27
N GLY A 62 8.46 11.37 13.24
CA GLY A 62 8.04 12.25 14.34
C GLY A 62 6.96 13.27 13.98
N ARG A 63 6.36 13.20 12.79
CA ARG A 63 5.32 14.12 12.29
C ARG A 63 3.94 13.47 12.35
N LYS A 64 3.50 13.16 13.57
CA LYS A 64 2.14 12.61 13.81
C LYS A 64 1.04 13.57 13.34
N ASP A 65 1.26 14.88 13.47
CA ASP A 65 0.36 15.93 13.03
C ASP A 65 0.00 15.81 11.54
N LEU A 66 0.98 15.51 10.68
CA LEU A 66 0.74 15.34 9.24
C LEU A 66 -0.05 14.05 8.95
N GLN A 67 0.25 12.97 9.68
CA GLN A 67 -0.46 11.70 9.49
C GLN A 67 -1.92 11.83 9.90
N ASP A 68 -2.17 12.46 11.06
CA ASP A 68 -3.53 12.70 11.56
C ASP A 68 -4.32 13.58 10.57
N ARG A 69 -3.67 14.58 9.95
CA ARG A 69 -4.31 15.43 8.94
C ARG A 69 -4.75 14.65 7.70
N ILE A 70 -3.90 13.77 7.15
CA ILE A 70 -4.29 12.97 5.97
C ILE A 70 -5.37 11.93 6.29
N VAL A 71 -5.36 11.38 7.51
CA VAL A 71 -6.41 10.47 8.00
C VAL A 71 -7.74 11.20 8.15
N SER A 72 -7.73 12.41 8.72
CA SER A 72 -8.95 13.25 8.82
C SER A 72 -9.54 13.53 7.43
N LEU A 73 -8.71 14.00 6.50
CA LEU A 73 -9.15 14.27 5.12
C LEU A 73 -9.76 13.02 4.46
N ALA A 74 -9.12 11.87 4.64
CA ALA A 74 -9.61 10.60 4.08
C ALA A 74 -10.94 10.16 4.69
N ASN A 75 -11.11 10.30 6.01
CA ASN A 75 -12.38 9.99 6.68
C ASN A 75 -13.51 10.91 6.23
N ASP A 76 -13.27 12.22 6.22
CA ASP A 76 -14.29 13.22 5.86
C ASP A 76 -14.80 13.04 4.42
N ALA A 77 -13.93 12.59 3.52
CA ALA A 77 -14.24 12.39 2.12
C ALA A 77 -14.57 10.95 1.71
N ASN A 78 -14.52 9.98 2.64
CA ASN A 78 -14.56 8.55 2.36
C ASN A 78 -13.56 8.15 1.24
N PHE A 79 -12.32 8.63 1.37
CA PHE A 79 -11.27 8.48 0.37
C PHE A 79 -10.21 7.46 0.84
N PRO A 80 -10.29 6.19 0.41
CA PRO A 80 -9.39 5.15 0.89
C PRO A 80 -7.95 5.34 0.41
N PHE A 81 -6.99 5.11 1.30
CA PHE A 81 -5.57 5.07 0.92
C PHE A 81 -4.74 4.01 1.64
N ILE A 82 -3.66 3.58 0.97
CA ILE A 82 -2.59 2.72 1.53
C ILE A 82 -1.38 3.59 1.90
N GLY A 83 -0.71 3.25 3.01
CA GLY A 83 0.46 3.98 3.53
C GLY A 83 0.11 4.87 4.74
N PRO A 84 0.83 5.98 4.96
CA PRO A 84 1.98 6.47 4.19
C PRO A 84 3.22 5.59 4.36
N ASN A 85 4.37 6.04 3.84
CA ASN A 85 5.67 5.39 4.00
C ASN A 85 5.66 3.92 3.54
N CYS A 86 5.27 3.69 2.29
CA CYS A 86 5.11 2.35 1.77
C CYS A 86 5.63 2.23 0.33
N LEU A 87 5.73 1.00 -0.18
CA LEU A 87 5.97 0.75 -1.61
C LEU A 87 4.68 0.78 -2.44
N GLY A 88 3.52 0.69 -1.78
CA GLY A 88 2.21 0.60 -2.42
C GLY A 88 1.84 -0.84 -2.81
N VAL A 89 1.35 -1.04 -4.03
CA VAL A 89 0.75 -2.29 -4.49
C VAL A 89 1.44 -2.80 -5.76
N TYR A 90 1.69 -4.11 -5.76
CA TYR A 90 2.12 -4.87 -6.92
C TYR A 90 1.12 -5.98 -7.23
N VAL A 91 0.70 -6.08 -8.49
CA VAL A 91 -0.14 -7.15 -9.03
C VAL A 91 0.47 -7.55 -10.37
N PRO A 92 0.97 -8.80 -10.53
CA PRO A 92 1.63 -9.24 -11.75
C PRO A 92 0.82 -8.90 -13.02
N LEU A 93 1.51 -8.34 -14.01
CA LEU A 93 0.95 -7.96 -15.32
C LEU A 93 -0.18 -6.91 -15.29
N LYS A 94 -0.50 -6.32 -14.13
CA LYS A 94 -1.64 -5.39 -13.98
C LYS A 94 -1.23 -4.05 -13.37
N VAL A 95 -0.58 -4.07 -12.21
CA VAL A 95 -0.25 -2.86 -11.45
C VAL A 95 1.11 -3.01 -10.82
N ASP A 96 1.93 -1.97 -10.92
CA ASP A 96 3.20 -1.87 -10.22
C ASP A 96 3.43 -0.42 -9.78
N THR A 97 3.26 -0.15 -8.49
CA THR A 97 3.53 1.18 -7.92
C THR A 97 4.92 1.29 -7.31
N PHE A 98 5.72 0.22 -7.37
CA PHE A 98 6.99 0.19 -6.66
C PHE A 98 8.02 1.05 -7.41
N PHE A 99 8.81 1.82 -6.67
CA PHE A 99 9.79 2.76 -7.24
C PHE A 99 11.22 2.19 -7.24
N LEU A 100 11.37 0.88 -7.01
CA LEU A 100 12.68 0.24 -6.96
C LEU A 100 13.17 -0.10 -8.38
N PRO A 101 14.47 0.08 -8.65
CA PRO A 101 15.06 -0.25 -9.94
C PRO A 101 14.95 -1.75 -10.22
N LEU A 102 14.84 -2.12 -11.49
CA LEU A 102 14.59 -3.51 -11.93
C LEU A 102 15.69 -4.46 -11.44
N GLU A 103 16.94 -3.99 -11.34
CA GLU A 103 18.09 -4.76 -10.87
C GLU A 103 17.99 -5.12 -9.39
N ARG A 104 17.15 -4.43 -8.62
CA ARG A 104 16.92 -4.67 -7.19
C ARG A 104 15.59 -5.36 -6.91
N MET A 105 14.85 -5.77 -7.94
CA MET A 105 13.53 -6.36 -7.78
C MET A 105 13.38 -7.60 -8.65
N ILE A 106 13.49 -8.77 -8.02
CA ILE A 106 13.06 -10.03 -8.63
C ILE A 106 11.56 -10.16 -8.36
N LYS A 107 10.78 -10.25 -9.45
CA LYS A 107 9.32 -10.38 -9.38
C LYS A 107 8.96 -11.85 -9.51
N PRO A 108 8.23 -12.44 -8.53
CA PRO A 108 7.71 -13.78 -8.67
C PRO A 108 6.81 -13.93 -9.90
N GLU A 109 6.76 -15.14 -10.44
CA GLU A 109 5.75 -15.52 -11.41
C GLU A 109 4.34 -15.31 -10.86
N SER A 110 3.36 -15.21 -11.76
CA SER A 110 1.96 -15.13 -11.34
C SER A 110 1.53 -16.39 -10.60
N GLY A 111 0.85 -16.25 -9.47
CA GLY A 111 0.34 -17.37 -8.69
C GLY A 111 -0.71 -16.96 -7.66
N GLY A 112 -0.86 -17.78 -6.61
CA GLY A 112 -1.97 -17.66 -5.66
C GLY A 112 -1.65 -16.99 -4.33
N VAL A 113 -0.40 -16.59 -4.07
CA VAL A 113 -0.02 -16.03 -2.76
C VAL A 113 -0.13 -14.51 -2.76
N THR A 114 -0.94 -13.95 -1.87
CA THR A 114 -0.86 -12.51 -1.56
C THR A 114 -0.04 -12.29 -0.30
N PHE A 115 0.95 -11.40 -0.39
CA PHE A 115 1.79 -11.02 0.74
C PHE A 115 1.59 -9.54 1.09
N VAL A 116 1.14 -9.29 2.32
CA VAL A 116 0.95 -7.96 2.89
C VAL A 116 2.07 -7.70 3.90
N SER A 117 2.71 -6.55 3.86
CA SER A 117 3.84 -6.24 4.75
C SER A 117 3.82 -4.79 5.23
N GLN A 118 4.02 -4.63 6.54
CA GLN A 118 4.30 -3.32 7.15
C GLN A 118 5.68 -2.77 6.75
N SER A 119 6.65 -3.64 6.46
CA SER A 119 8.00 -3.26 6.04
C SER A 119 8.18 -3.45 4.53
N GLY A 120 8.55 -2.38 3.82
CA GLY A 120 8.88 -2.44 2.40
C GLY A 120 10.09 -3.33 2.10
N GLY A 121 11.13 -3.27 2.94
CA GLY A 121 12.32 -4.10 2.76
C GLY A 121 12.03 -5.60 2.88
N ILE A 122 11.24 -5.99 3.89
CA ILE A 122 10.82 -7.39 4.08
C ILE A 122 9.93 -7.87 2.94
N LEU A 123 9.07 -7.00 2.40
CA LEU A 123 8.23 -7.32 1.25
C LEU A 123 9.09 -7.72 0.04
N VAL A 124 10.10 -6.90 -0.27
CA VAL A 124 11.00 -7.12 -1.41
C VAL A 124 11.87 -8.37 -1.20
N ASP A 125 12.42 -8.56 0.00
CA ASP A 125 13.19 -9.76 0.35
C ASP A 125 12.36 -11.04 0.15
N HIS A 126 11.09 -11.05 0.55
CA HIS A 126 10.23 -12.22 0.35
C HIS A 126 9.77 -12.39 -1.10
N MET A 127 9.62 -11.30 -1.85
CA MET A 127 9.39 -11.42 -3.30
C MET A 127 10.56 -12.13 -3.99
N ILE A 128 11.80 -11.80 -3.62
CA ILE A 128 12.99 -12.50 -4.13
C ILE A 128 12.94 -13.99 -3.75
N LYS A 129 12.74 -14.30 -2.47
CA LYS A 129 12.67 -15.69 -1.97
C LYS A 129 11.55 -16.49 -2.62
N PHE A 130 10.39 -15.88 -2.83
CA PHE A 130 9.26 -16.54 -3.48
C PHE A 130 9.59 -16.88 -4.93
N ALA A 131 10.25 -15.99 -5.67
CA ALA A 131 10.71 -16.29 -7.01
C ALA A 131 11.72 -17.44 -7.03
N GLU A 132 12.71 -17.44 -6.12
CA GLU A 132 13.72 -18.51 -6.00
C GLU A 132 13.11 -19.86 -5.63
N GLN A 133 12.03 -19.86 -4.85
CA GLN A 133 11.35 -21.07 -4.39
C GLN A 133 10.19 -21.52 -5.30
N GLY A 134 9.94 -20.82 -6.42
CA GLY A 134 8.83 -21.12 -7.32
C GLY A 134 7.44 -20.83 -6.75
N VAL A 135 7.35 -19.97 -5.72
CA VAL A 135 6.09 -19.52 -5.12
C VAL A 135 5.55 -18.35 -5.91
N GLY A 136 4.49 -18.59 -6.69
CA GLY A 136 3.86 -17.54 -7.50
C GLY A 136 3.00 -16.56 -6.68
N MET A 137 3.03 -15.29 -7.08
CA MET A 137 2.38 -14.19 -6.37
C MET A 137 1.08 -13.76 -7.04
N ALA A 138 0.04 -13.56 -6.23
CA ALA A 138 -1.20 -12.92 -6.64
C ALA A 138 -1.12 -11.39 -6.48
N LYS A 139 -0.62 -10.93 -5.32
CA LYS A 139 -0.43 -9.51 -5.00
C LYS A 139 0.70 -9.33 -3.97
N ALA A 140 1.45 -8.24 -4.05
CA ALA A 140 2.31 -7.75 -2.98
C ALA A 140 1.77 -6.40 -2.51
N ILE A 141 1.56 -6.22 -1.20
CA ILE A 141 0.97 -5.00 -0.65
C ILE A 141 1.85 -4.48 0.48
N SER A 142 2.52 -3.35 0.25
CA SER A 142 3.24 -2.63 1.30
C SER A 142 2.30 -1.61 1.93
N ILE A 143 2.00 -1.76 3.21
CA ILE A 143 1.07 -0.88 3.94
C ILE A 143 1.76 0.20 4.77
N GLY A 144 3.07 0.08 4.98
CA GLY A 144 3.87 1.08 5.70
C GLY A 144 3.29 1.38 7.08
N ASN A 145 3.08 2.66 7.34
CA ASN A 145 2.51 3.16 8.60
C ASN A 145 1.04 2.77 8.81
N LYS A 146 0.36 2.19 7.81
CA LYS A 146 -1.02 1.67 7.89
C LYS A 146 -2.00 2.64 8.55
N ALA A 147 -1.98 3.89 8.09
CA ALA A 147 -2.72 4.97 8.73
C ALA A 147 -4.24 4.91 8.45
N PHE A 148 -4.66 4.30 7.34
CA PHE A 148 -6.07 4.23 6.94
C PHE A 148 -6.51 2.80 6.59
N ILE A 149 -6.06 2.24 5.46
CA ILE A 149 -6.25 0.81 5.18
C ILE A 149 -5.23 0.03 6.01
N LYS A 150 -5.73 -0.87 6.87
CA LYS A 150 -4.91 -1.70 7.75
C LYS A 150 -5.02 -3.18 7.37
N GLU A 151 -4.47 -4.04 8.22
CA GLU A 151 -4.37 -5.47 7.95
C GLU A 151 -5.73 -6.14 7.86
N LYS A 152 -6.66 -5.75 8.72
CA LYS A 152 -8.00 -6.34 8.81
C LYS A 152 -8.84 -6.02 7.58
N GLU A 153 -8.87 -4.76 7.14
CA GLU A 153 -9.61 -4.37 5.94
C GLU A 153 -9.06 -5.08 4.70
N LEU A 154 -7.73 -5.25 4.63
CA LEU A 154 -7.11 -6.06 3.59
C LEU A 154 -7.48 -7.54 3.71
N LEU A 155 -7.55 -8.10 4.91
CA LEU A 155 -7.94 -9.49 5.12
C LEU A 155 -9.38 -9.70 4.62
N ASP A 156 -10.30 -8.82 5.01
CA ASP A 156 -11.70 -8.85 4.60
C ASP A 156 -11.86 -8.78 3.07
N TYR A 157 -11.03 -7.98 2.39
CA TYR A 157 -10.95 -7.99 0.92
C TYR A 157 -10.38 -9.30 0.37
N LEU A 158 -9.25 -9.77 0.90
CA LEU A 158 -8.48 -10.89 0.36
C LEU A 158 -9.17 -12.25 0.55
N VAL A 159 -10.00 -12.41 1.58
CA VAL A 159 -10.82 -13.64 1.73
C VAL A 159 -11.80 -13.85 0.58
N HIS A 160 -12.24 -12.76 -0.07
CA HIS A 160 -13.16 -12.83 -1.22
C HIS A 160 -12.46 -12.71 -2.58
N ASP A 161 -11.19 -12.32 -2.62
CA ASP A 161 -10.47 -12.16 -3.88
C ASP A 161 -10.14 -13.52 -4.55
N PRO A 162 -10.65 -13.82 -5.77
CA PRO A 162 -10.48 -15.14 -6.39
C PRO A 162 -9.03 -15.45 -6.78
N ALA A 163 -8.20 -14.42 -7.01
CA ALA A 163 -6.79 -14.59 -7.33
C ALA A 163 -5.95 -15.05 -6.11
N THR A 164 -6.35 -14.64 -4.91
CA THR A 164 -5.67 -15.01 -3.67
C THR A 164 -6.14 -16.37 -3.16
N LYS A 165 -5.22 -17.31 -3.01
CA LYS A 165 -5.41 -18.65 -2.42
C LYS A 165 -4.81 -18.77 -1.03
N VAL A 166 -3.67 -18.11 -0.80
CA VAL A 166 -2.99 -18.05 0.50
C VAL A 166 -2.71 -16.58 0.81
N ILE A 167 -2.98 -16.18 2.06
CA ILE A 167 -2.76 -14.83 2.55
C ILE A 167 -1.61 -14.86 3.54
N ALA A 168 -0.55 -14.13 3.26
CA ALA A 168 0.58 -14.00 4.16
C ALA A 168 0.72 -12.55 4.64
N TYR A 169 1.07 -12.36 5.90
CA TYR A 169 1.31 -11.07 6.52
C TYR A 169 2.69 -11.03 7.16
N TYR A 170 3.41 -9.93 6.97
CA TYR A 170 4.48 -9.51 7.88
C TYR A 170 3.98 -8.36 8.76
N VAL A 171 4.03 -8.57 10.07
CA VAL A 171 3.45 -7.68 11.07
C VAL A 171 4.51 -7.31 12.09
N GLU A 172 4.76 -6.00 12.26
CA GLU A 172 5.63 -5.47 13.31
C GLU A 172 4.83 -5.19 14.58
N GLY A 173 3.66 -4.60 14.44
CA GLY A 173 2.74 -4.38 15.56
C GLY A 173 1.32 -4.15 15.11
N PHE A 174 0.40 -3.99 16.06
CA PHE A 174 -0.98 -3.57 15.85
C PHE A 174 -1.27 -2.33 16.69
N GLY A 175 -2.24 -1.52 16.28
CA GLY A 175 -2.82 -0.53 17.18
C GLY A 175 -3.55 -1.21 18.35
N GLU A 176 -3.95 -0.42 19.32
CA GLU A 176 -4.69 -0.90 20.48
C GLU A 176 -6.00 -1.59 20.04
N GLY A 177 -6.24 -2.81 20.53
CA GLY A 177 -7.41 -3.64 20.18
C GLY A 177 -7.34 -4.32 18.80
N GLU A 178 -6.70 -3.71 17.81
CA GLU A 178 -6.70 -4.17 16.40
C GLU A 178 -6.14 -5.59 16.22
N GLY A 179 -5.11 -5.96 16.99
CA GLY A 179 -4.49 -7.27 16.87
C GLY A 179 -5.43 -8.43 17.22
N ARG A 180 -6.30 -8.23 18.23
CA ARG A 180 -7.30 -9.24 18.60
C ARG A 180 -8.34 -9.40 17.50
N GLU A 181 -8.85 -8.28 16.98
CA GLU A 181 -9.83 -8.31 15.90
C GLU A 181 -9.28 -8.98 14.64
N PHE A 182 -8.03 -8.65 14.27
CA PHE A 182 -7.36 -9.26 13.14
C PHE A 182 -7.20 -10.78 13.31
N VAL A 183 -6.73 -11.25 14.46
CA VAL A 183 -6.57 -12.69 14.72
C VAL A 183 -7.92 -13.42 14.68
N GLN A 184 -8.98 -12.83 15.25
CA GLN A 184 -10.33 -13.42 15.19
C GLN A 184 -10.90 -13.44 13.77
N ALA A 185 -10.59 -12.45 12.93
CA ALA A 185 -10.95 -12.47 11.52
C ALA A 185 -10.15 -13.54 10.75
N ALA A 186 -8.85 -13.65 11.02
CA ALA A 186 -7.97 -14.64 10.39
C ALA A 186 -8.37 -16.08 10.74
N ASP A 187 -8.77 -16.34 11.99
CA ASP A 187 -9.25 -17.66 12.44
C ASP A 187 -10.52 -18.11 11.70
N ARG A 188 -11.38 -17.15 11.30
CA ARG A 188 -12.61 -17.40 10.53
C ARG A 188 -12.38 -17.40 9.01
N SER A 189 -11.14 -17.15 8.57
CA SER A 189 -10.84 -17.09 7.13
C SER A 189 -11.01 -18.46 6.48
N PRO A 190 -11.72 -18.56 5.34
CA PRO A 190 -11.80 -19.79 4.56
C PRO A 190 -10.50 -20.12 3.82
N LYS A 191 -9.54 -19.18 3.80
CA LYS A 191 -8.23 -19.31 3.16
C LYS A 191 -7.12 -19.37 4.21
N PRO A 192 -6.02 -20.11 3.98
CA PRO A 192 -4.88 -20.10 4.88
C PRO A 192 -4.34 -18.68 5.09
N VAL A 193 -4.20 -18.27 6.36
CA VAL A 193 -3.58 -17.01 6.77
C VAL A 193 -2.29 -17.33 7.52
N ILE A 194 -1.16 -16.84 7.01
CA ILE A 194 0.18 -17.03 7.58
C ILE A 194 0.67 -15.69 8.12
N ILE A 195 1.08 -15.64 9.38
CA ILE A 195 1.56 -14.40 10.02
C ILE A 195 3.01 -14.56 10.44
N MET A 196 3.88 -13.75 9.84
CA MET A 196 5.25 -13.53 10.29
C MET A 196 5.29 -12.29 11.19
N LYS A 197 5.20 -12.53 12.50
CA LYS A 197 5.28 -11.49 13.53
C LYS A 197 6.75 -11.18 13.85
N SER A 198 7.20 -9.93 13.73
CA SER A 198 8.52 -9.50 14.19
C SER A 198 8.50 -9.08 15.67
N GLY A 199 9.68 -8.86 16.28
CA GLY A 199 9.79 -8.39 17.66
C GLY A 199 9.16 -9.32 18.71
N LYS A 200 9.40 -10.63 18.58
CA LYS A 200 8.87 -11.66 19.49
C LYS A 200 9.65 -11.79 20.81
N THR A 201 10.83 -11.20 20.90
CA THR A 201 11.68 -11.21 22.10
C THR A 201 11.39 -9.98 22.95
N ALA A 202 11.35 -10.14 24.27
CA ALA A 202 11.31 -9.01 25.19
C ALA A 202 12.56 -8.13 24.98
N ALA A 203 12.37 -6.81 25.05
CA ALA A 203 13.47 -5.85 25.13
C ALA A 203 14.12 -5.91 26.51
#